data_AF-A0A7Y3DPZ5-F1
#
_entry.id   AF-A0A7Y3DPZ5-F1
#
_cell.length_a   1.000
_cell.length_b   1.000
_cell.length_c   1.000
_cell.angle_alpha   90.00
_cell.angle_beta   90.00
_cell.angle_gamma   90.00
#
_symmetry.space_group_name_H-M   'P 1'
#
loop_
_entity.id
_entity.type
_entity.pdbx_description
1 polymer ?
#
loop_
_entity_poly.entity_id
_entity_poly.type
_entity_poly.pdbx_seq_one_letter_code
_entity_poly.pdbx_strand_id
1 'polypeptide(L)'
;SINNNPEQPPESFSACKKYGFMKSISGTLREGAAITYEFYRDGQKFRFDNYYLSKKTHEWAFEKVGFSHIGWRQIEVDPEGVKKFGQDFWQEFIDYEPIIGIECR
;
A
#
# COMPACT_ATOMS: atom_id res chain seq x y z
N SER A 1 8.19 9.46 1.41
CA SER A 1 7.39 9.07 0.22
C SER A 1 6.25 8.17 0.66
N ILE A 2 5.27 7.92 -0.22
CA ILE A 2 4.22 6.91 -0.01
C ILE A 2 4.59 5.67 -0.83
N ASN A 3 4.39 4.49 -0.26
CA ASN A 3 4.65 3.21 -0.90
C ASN A 3 3.51 2.21 -0.66
N ASN A 4 3.50 1.10 -1.39
CA ASN A 4 2.73 -0.06 -1.01
C ASN A 4 3.16 -0.55 0.39
N ASN A 5 2.21 -0.91 1.25
CA ASN A 5 2.53 -1.53 2.52
C ASN A 5 2.85 -3.03 2.32
N PRO A 6 4.08 -3.48 2.58
CA PRO A 6 4.40 -4.91 2.50
C PRO A 6 3.72 -5.74 3.59
N GLU A 7 3.19 -5.12 4.64
CA GLU A 7 2.49 -5.84 5.72
C GLU A 7 0.99 -6.01 5.46
N GLN A 8 0.45 -5.47 4.35
CA GLN A 8 -0.94 -5.73 4.00
C GLN A 8 -1.14 -7.23 3.73
N PRO A 9 -2.06 -7.91 4.44
CA PRO A 9 -2.34 -9.32 4.21
C PRO A 9 -2.98 -9.54 2.83
N PRO A 10 -2.51 -10.51 2.00
CA PRO A 10 -3.07 -10.79 0.68
C PRO A 10 -4.59 -11.04 0.66
N GLU A 11 -5.14 -11.61 1.72
CA GLU A 11 -6.58 -11.84 1.91
C GLU A 11 -7.40 -10.55 1.93
N SER A 12 -6.78 -9.42 2.30
CA SER A 12 -7.43 -8.11 2.34
C SER A 12 -7.34 -7.32 1.01
N PHE A 13 -6.65 -7.84 0.01
CA PHE A 13 -6.37 -7.13 -1.25
C PHE A 13 -7.64 -6.71 -2.02
N SER A 14 -8.73 -7.47 -1.87
CA SER A 14 -10.01 -7.18 -2.50
C SER A 14 -10.76 -6.02 -1.82
N ALA A 15 -10.51 -5.75 -0.52
CA ALA A 15 -11.12 -4.65 0.23
C ALA A 15 -10.74 -3.28 -0.36
N CYS A 16 -9.61 -3.21 -1.07
CA CYS A 16 -9.15 -2.00 -1.76
C CYS A 16 -10.15 -1.48 -2.82
N LYS A 17 -11.01 -2.35 -3.38
CA LYS A 17 -11.81 -2.07 -4.57
C LYS A 17 -12.69 -0.83 -4.44
N LYS A 18 -13.29 -0.63 -3.27
CA LYS A 18 -14.16 0.53 -2.99
C LYS A 18 -13.41 1.87 -2.92
N TYR A 19 -12.07 1.83 -2.83
CA TYR A 19 -11.17 2.99 -2.88
C TYR A 19 -10.57 3.23 -4.28
N GLY A 20 -11.09 2.54 -5.31
CA GLY A 20 -10.74 2.82 -6.71
C GLY A 20 -9.61 1.96 -7.28
N PHE A 21 -9.13 0.95 -6.54
CA PHE A 21 -8.13 0.00 -7.06
C PHE A 21 -8.26 -1.37 -6.39
N MET A 22 -7.76 -2.42 -7.04
CA MET A 22 -7.73 -3.77 -6.50
C MET A 22 -6.33 -4.35 -6.65
N LYS A 23 -5.93 -5.20 -5.72
CA LYS A 23 -4.68 -5.96 -5.79
C LYS A 23 -4.95 -7.45 -5.99
N SER A 24 -4.03 -8.15 -6.63
CA SER A 24 -4.06 -9.61 -6.71
C SER A 24 -2.65 -10.19 -6.85
N ILE A 25 -2.47 -11.45 -6.44
CA ILE A 25 -1.21 -12.18 -6.53
C ILE A 25 -1.49 -13.62 -6.98
N SER A 26 -0.72 -14.12 -7.94
CA SER A 26 -0.79 -15.50 -8.43
C SER A 26 0.19 -16.40 -7.66
N GLY A 27 -0.01 -16.52 -6.35
CA GLY A 27 0.81 -17.40 -5.50
C GLY A 27 1.09 -16.82 -4.12
N THR A 28 2.12 -17.35 -3.46
CA THR A 28 2.54 -16.91 -2.14
C THR A 28 3.30 -15.58 -2.20
N LEU A 29 3.02 -14.71 -1.23
CA LEU A 29 3.77 -13.48 -1.03
C LEU A 29 5.21 -13.81 -0.60
N ARG A 30 6.19 -13.41 -1.42
CA ARG A 30 7.64 -13.58 -1.19
C ARG A 30 8.39 -12.46 -1.89
N GLU A 31 9.63 -12.18 -1.49
CA GLU A 31 10.48 -11.17 -2.14
C GLU A 31 10.46 -11.30 -3.67
N GLY A 32 10.20 -10.18 -4.34
CA GLY A 32 10.08 -10.10 -5.80
C GLY A 32 8.79 -10.70 -6.38
N ALA A 33 7.82 -11.12 -5.57
CA ALA A 33 6.54 -11.59 -6.08
C ALA A 33 5.77 -10.44 -6.75
N ALA A 34 5.24 -10.68 -7.95
CA ALA A 34 4.40 -9.72 -8.65
C ALA A 34 3.03 -9.61 -7.98
N ILE A 35 2.69 -8.39 -7.60
CA ILE A 35 1.35 -7.97 -7.19
C ILE A 35 0.77 -7.17 -8.35
N THR A 36 -0.28 -7.71 -8.96
CA THR A 36 -1.04 -6.99 -9.97
C THR A 36 -1.91 -5.93 -9.30
N TYR A 37 -1.86 -4.71 -9.82
CA TYR A 37 -2.78 -3.64 -9.51
C TYR A 37 -3.73 -3.41 -10.68
N GLU A 38 -5.02 -3.29 -10.39
CA GLU A 38 -6.03 -2.82 -11.34
C GLU A 38 -6.68 -1.55 -10.76
N PHE A 39 -6.56 -0.43 -11.47
CA PHE A 39 -7.17 0.84 -11.08
C PHE A 39 -8.43 1.11 -11.90
N TYR A 40 -9.42 1.76 -11.27
CA TYR A 40 -10.69 2.13 -11.88
C TYR A 40 -10.88 3.65 -11.76
N ARG A 41 -10.84 4.37 -12.87
CA ARG A 41 -11.05 5.83 -12.85
C ARG A 41 -11.72 6.28 -14.14
N ASP A 42 -12.78 7.08 -14.02
CA ASP A 42 -13.49 7.72 -15.14
C ASP A 42 -13.91 6.74 -16.25
N GLY A 43 -14.36 5.54 -15.86
CA GLY A 43 -14.76 4.46 -16.77
C GLY A 43 -13.59 3.72 -17.44
N GLN A 44 -12.36 4.14 -17.18
CA GLN A 44 -11.15 3.47 -17.66
C GLN A 44 -10.60 2.52 -16.62
N LYS A 45 -9.94 1.47 -17.11
CA LYS A 45 -9.18 0.53 -16.31
C LYS A 45 -7.76 0.46 -16.83
N PHE A 46 -6.79 0.47 -15.93
CA PHE A 46 -5.41 0.16 -16.28
C PHE A 46 -4.82 -0.79 -15.26
N ARG A 47 -3.92 -1.64 -15.76
CA ARG A 47 -3.30 -2.72 -15.00
C ARG A 47 -1.79 -2.64 -15.13
N PHE A 48 -1.09 -2.83 -14.02
CA PHE A 48 0.36 -2.96 -13.99
C PHE A 48 0.76 -3.86 -12.82
N ASP A 49 1.99 -4.35 -12.86
CA ASP A 49 2.56 -5.14 -11.77
C ASP A 49 3.49 -4.28 -10.94
N ASN A 50 3.36 -4.40 -9.61
CA ASN A 50 4.31 -3.92 -8.63
C ASN A 50 4.92 -5.14 -7.93
N TYR A 51 6.14 -5.05 -7.43
CA TYR A 51 6.85 -6.19 -6.84
C TYR A 51 6.90 -6.07 -5.33
N TYR A 52 6.54 -7.14 -4.64
CA TYR A 52 6.64 -7.21 -3.18
C TYR A 52 8.11 -7.16 -2.75
N LEU A 53 8.42 -6.20 -1.89
CA LEU A 53 9.68 -6.10 -1.16
C LEU A 53 9.35 -5.88 0.32
N SER A 54 9.88 -6.71 1.22
CA SER A 54 9.64 -6.53 2.66
C SER A 54 10.21 -5.22 3.18
N LYS A 55 9.79 -4.80 4.39
CA LYS A 55 10.41 -3.66 5.08
C LYS A 55 11.92 -3.84 5.21
N LYS A 56 12.38 -5.06 5.53
CA LYS A 56 13.80 -5.41 5.63
C LYS A 56 14.56 -5.17 4.33
N THR A 57 13.98 -5.50 3.18
CA THR A 57 14.61 -5.24 1.87
C THR A 57 14.72 -3.74 1.58
N HIS A 58 13.69 -2.97 1.90
CA HIS A 58 13.75 -1.51 1.80
C HIS A 58 14.82 -0.93 2.73
N GLU A 59 14.83 -1.36 3.99
CA GLU A 59 15.78 -0.88 5.00
C GLU A 59 17.23 -1.14 4.58
N TRP A 60 17.52 -2.39 4.17
CA TRP A 60 18.82 -2.75 3.62
C TRP A 60 19.24 -1.85 2.45
N ALA A 61 18.32 -1.57 1.52
CA ALA A 61 18.63 -0.73 0.36
C ALA A 61 18.92 0.72 0.77
N PHE A 62 18.17 1.27 1.72
CA PHE A 62 18.37 2.64 2.21
C PHE A 62 19.68 2.79 2.99
N GLU A 63 20.00 1.85 3.88
CA GLU A 63 21.26 1.83 4.62
C GLU A 63 22.45 1.77 3.66
N LYS A 64 22.35 1.00 2.57
CA LYS A 64 23.42 0.88 1.57
C LYS A 64 23.76 2.18 0.85
N VAL A 65 22.82 3.11 0.77
CA VAL A 65 23.03 4.43 0.15
C VAL A 65 23.31 5.53 1.18
N GLY A 66 23.49 5.16 2.46
CA GLY A 66 23.95 6.06 3.52
C GLY A 66 22.85 6.71 4.36
N PHE A 67 21.59 6.30 4.22
CA PHE A 67 20.55 6.73 5.17
C PHE A 67 20.82 6.15 6.56
N SER A 68 20.69 6.99 7.57
CA SER A 68 21.00 6.69 8.98
C SER A 68 19.75 6.48 9.82
N HIS A 69 18.61 7.02 9.36
CA HIS A 69 17.32 6.84 9.99
C HIS A 69 16.26 6.46 8.96
N ILE A 70 15.49 5.42 9.27
CA ILE A 70 14.41 4.91 8.42
C ILE A 70 13.16 4.80 9.29
N GLY A 71 12.13 5.54 8.91
CA GLY A 71 10.86 5.62 9.62
C GLY A 71 9.71 5.17 8.73
N TRP A 72 8.91 4.23 9.24
CA TRP A 72 7.64 3.84 8.64
C TRP A 72 6.51 4.60 9.32
N ARG A 73 5.62 5.21 8.53
CA ARG A 73 4.52 6.04 9.02
C ARG A 73 3.20 5.46 8.55
N GLN A 74 2.32 5.18 9.50
CA GLN A 74 0.93 4.88 9.18
C GLN A 74 0.29 6.10 8.51
N ILE A 75 -0.69 5.82 7.65
CA ILE A 75 -1.48 6.85 7.00
C ILE A 75 -2.69 7.21 7.85
N GLU A 76 -3.08 8.48 7.78
CA GLU A 76 -4.29 8.98 8.41
C GLU A 76 -5.23 9.51 7.35
N VAL A 77 -6.53 9.36 7.60
CA VAL A 77 -7.55 9.91 6.72
C VAL A 77 -7.76 11.37 7.08
N ASP A 78 -7.70 12.22 6.06
CA ASP A 78 -7.97 13.64 6.22
C ASP A 78 -9.39 13.86 6.81
N PRO A 79 -9.57 14.76 7.79
CA PRO A 79 -10.88 15.04 8.38
C PRO A 79 -11.98 15.40 7.35
N GLU A 80 -11.65 16.06 6.25
CA GLU A 80 -12.59 16.35 5.16
C GLU A 80 -12.98 15.09 4.40
N GLY A 81 -12.06 14.13 4.26
CA GLY A 81 -12.33 12.79 3.73
C GLY A 81 -13.31 12.01 4.62
N VAL A 82 -13.16 12.11 5.94
CA VAL A 82 -14.10 11.52 6.91
C VAL A 82 -15.46 12.20 6.84
N LYS A 83 -15.52 13.54 6.78
CA LYS A 83 -16.80 14.28 6.63
C LYS A 83 -17.56 13.89 5.37
N LYS A 84 -16.84 13.66 4.26
CA LYS A 84 -17.45 13.37 2.95
C LYS A 84 -17.96 11.93 2.83
N PHE A 85 -17.25 10.95 3.37
CA PHE A 85 -17.55 9.53 3.14
C PHE A 85 -17.90 8.74 4.41
N GLY A 86 -17.66 9.29 5.59
CA GLY A 86 -17.88 8.65 6.90
C GLY A 86 -16.71 7.77 7.36
N GLN A 87 -16.57 7.60 8.68
CA GLN A 87 -15.50 6.78 9.27
C GLN A 87 -15.60 5.31 8.83
N ASP A 88 -16.81 4.75 8.83
CA ASP A 88 -17.05 3.35 8.46
C ASP A 88 -16.60 3.03 7.02
N PHE A 89 -16.70 4.00 6.10
CA PHE A 89 -16.19 3.85 4.75
C PHE A 89 -14.67 3.62 4.76
N TRP A 90 -13.95 4.34 5.62
CA TRP A 90 -12.49 4.32 5.70
C TRP A 90 -11.90 3.24 6.59
N GLN A 91 -12.71 2.64 7.47
CA GLN A 91 -12.21 1.73 8.50
C GLN A 91 -11.38 0.57 7.92
N GLU A 92 -11.83 -0.08 6.85
CA GLU A 92 -11.04 -1.15 6.21
C GLU A 92 -9.72 -0.66 5.60
N PHE A 93 -9.65 0.59 5.11
CA PHE A 93 -8.41 1.16 4.60
C PHE A 93 -7.40 1.39 5.72
N ILE A 94 -7.89 1.74 6.91
CA ILE A 94 -7.09 1.95 8.11
C ILE A 94 -6.69 0.60 8.72
N ASP A 95 -7.59 -0.37 8.77
CA ASP A 95 -7.32 -1.68 9.37
C ASP A 95 -6.32 -2.51 8.55
N TYR A 96 -6.40 -2.42 7.22
CA TYR A 96 -5.54 -3.19 6.31
C TYR A 96 -4.37 -2.39 5.73
N GLU A 97 -4.33 -1.07 5.96
CA GLU A 97 -3.27 -0.14 5.55
C GLU A 97 -2.63 -0.47 4.20
N PRO A 98 -3.35 -0.37 3.06
CA PRO A 98 -2.83 -0.82 1.78
C PRO A 98 -1.63 0.00 1.27
N ILE A 99 -1.35 1.14 1.89
CA ILE A 99 -0.21 2.03 1.63
C ILE A 99 0.42 2.45 2.95
N ILE A 100 1.71 2.78 2.91
CA ILE A 100 2.48 3.21 4.08
C ILE A 100 3.42 4.36 3.69
N GLY A 101 3.66 5.27 4.63
CA GLY A 101 4.68 6.30 4.49
C GLY A 101 6.08 5.76 4.82
N ILE A 102 7.07 6.21 4.07
CA ILE A 102 8.50 5.94 4.32
C ILE A 102 9.22 7.28 4.43
N GLU A 103 9.95 7.49 5.51
CA GLU A 103 10.80 8.65 5.77
C GLU A 103 12.24 8.17 5.96
N CYS A 104 13.20 8.74 5.23
CA CYS A 104 14.62 8.43 5.38
C CYS A 104 15.42 9.72 5.60
N ARG A 105 16.42 9.69 6.50
CA ARG A 105 17.34 10.81 6.78
C ARG A 105 18.78 10.36 6.84
#